data_AF-A0A538RMM3-F1
#
_entry.id   AF-A0A538RMM3-F1
#
_cell.length_a   1.000
_cell.length_b   1.000
_cell.length_c   1.000
_cell.angle_alpha   90.00
_cell.angle_beta   90.00
_cell.angle_gamma   90.00
#
_symmetry.space_group_name_H-M   'P 1'
#
loop_
_entity.id
_entity.type
_entity.pdbx_description
1 polymer ?
#
loop_
_entity_poly.entity_id
_entity_poly.type
_entity_poly.pdbx_seq_one_letter_code
_entity_poly.pdbx_strand_id
1 'polypeptide(L)' 'MAKKNASESDETRLKKKVAAKLTDHKNPKEDEALRSLRKRLRRTQRKRRAIALRKKNAASRKTAAPAAK' A
#
# COMPACT_ATOMS: atom_id res chain seq x y z
N MET A 1 -24.07 9.31 2.13
CA MET A 1 -22.70 8.77 2.23
C MET A 1 -22.37 7.99 0.97
N ALA A 2 -21.70 8.63 0.01
CA ALA A 2 -21.43 8.04 -1.30
C ALA A 2 -20.66 6.71 -1.16
N LYS A 3 -21.24 5.64 -1.72
CA LYS A 3 -20.71 4.28 -1.72
C LYS A 3 -19.30 4.32 -2.29
N LYS A 4 -18.30 3.95 -1.48
CA LYS A 4 -16.90 3.90 -1.93
C LYS A 4 -16.78 2.76 -2.94
N ASN A 5 -16.83 3.11 -4.22
CA ASN A 5 -16.63 2.19 -5.32
C ASN A 5 -15.33 1.41 -5.08
N ALA A 6 -15.47 0.11 -4.87
CA ALA A 6 -14.38 -0.87 -4.77
C ALA A 6 -13.72 -1.10 -6.13
N SER A 7 -13.46 -0.03 -6.91
CA SER A 7 -12.99 -0.19 -8.29
C SER A 7 -11.48 -0.22 -8.42
N GLU A 8 -10.70 0.19 -7.42
CA GLU A 8 -9.24 0.07 -7.43
C GLU A 8 -8.64 0.23 -6.03
N SER A 9 -7.64 -0.60 -5.69
CA SER A 9 -6.85 -0.44 -4.47
C SER A 9 -6.13 0.92 -4.49
N ASP A 10 -6.05 1.61 -3.35
CA ASP A 10 -5.31 2.89 -3.25
C ASP A 10 -3.86 2.76 -3.77
N GLU A 11 -3.28 1.56 -3.69
CA GLU A 11 -1.95 1.26 -4.22
C GLU A 11 -1.91 1.35 -5.76
N THR A 12 -2.92 0.85 -6.48
CA THR A 12 -2.95 0.87 -7.94
C THR A 12 -3.19 2.28 -8.46
N ARG A 13 -4.07 3.05 -7.79
CA ARG A 13 -4.27 4.48 -8.09
C ARG A 13 -2.99 5.30 -7.88
N LEU A 14 -2.26 5.05 -6.80
CA LEU A 14 -1.00 5.75 -6.53
C LEU A 14 0.10 5.36 -7.52
N LYS A 15 0.18 4.09 -7.93
CA LYS A 15 1.11 3.65 -8.98
C LYS A 15 0.82 4.36 -10.31
N LYS A 16 -0.45 4.40 -10.74
CA LYS A 16 -0.87 5.12 -11.96
C LYS A 16 -0.50 6.60 -11.90
N LYS A 17 -0.75 7.28 -10.78
CA LYS A 17 -0.38 8.69 -10.58
C LYS A 17 1.12 8.94 -10.62
N VAL A 18 1.92 8.05 -10.02
CA VAL A 18 3.39 8.15 -10.07
C VAL A 18 3.91 7.93 -11.49
N ALA A 19 3.34 6.98 -12.23
CA ALA A 19 3.73 6.72 -13.63
C ALA A 19 3.41 7.90 -14.55
N ALA A 20 2.19 8.45 -14.47
CA ALA A 20 1.79 9.63 -15.23
C ALA A 20 2.66 10.86 -14.91
N LYS A 21 2.97 11.09 -13.63
CA LYS A 21 3.88 12.18 -13.24
C LYS A 21 5.34 11.94 -13.62
N LEU A 22 5.74 10.69 -13.88
CA LEU A 22 7.10 10.38 -14.34
C LEU A 22 7.28 10.71 -15.81
N THR A 23 6.23 10.58 -16.63
CA THR A 23 6.27 10.88 -18.07
C THR A 23 6.21 12.38 -18.34
N ASP A 24 5.54 13.15 -17.49
CA ASP A 24 5.30 14.58 -17.72
C ASP A 24 6.45 15.50 -17.25
N HIS A 25 7.35 15.01 -16.39
CA HIS A 25 8.34 15.84 -15.72
C HIS A 25 9.75 15.68 -16.31
N LYS A 26 10.27 16.75 -16.93
CA LYS A 26 11.66 16.84 -17.45
C LYS A 26 12.75 16.66 -16.38
N ASN A 27 12.46 17.04 -15.12
CA ASN A 27 13.37 16.87 -13.97
C ASN A 27 12.70 16.10 -12.81
N PRO A 28 12.67 14.76 -12.85
CA PRO A 28 11.93 13.92 -11.89
C PRO A 28 12.59 13.80 -10.50
N LYS A 29 13.76 14.39 -10.28
CA LYS A 29 14.47 14.37 -8.98
C LYS A 29 14.14 15.58 -8.10
N GLU A 30 13.76 16.70 -8.68
CA GLU A 30 13.50 17.97 -7.97
C GLU A 30 12.01 18.23 -7.76
N ASP A 31 11.13 17.46 -8.40
CA ASP A 31 9.69 17.63 -8.24
C ASP A 31 9.21 17.12 -6.86
N GLU A 32 8.93 18.06 -5.96
CA GLU A 32 8.38 17.80 -4.63
C GLU A 32 7.01 17.10 -4.72
N ALA A 33 6.22 17.34 -5.77
CA ALA A 33 4.95 16.67 -5.98
C ALA A 33 5.15 15.17 -6.24
N LEU A 34 6.09 14.80 -7.13
CA LEU A 34 6.47 13.41 -7.37
C LEU A 34 7.07 12.75 -6.11
N ARG A 35 7.88 13.49 -5.35
CA ARG A 35 8.45 13.02 -4.07
C ARG A 35 7.36 12.69 -3.05
N SER A 36 6.37 13.56 -2.91
CA SER A 36 5.23 13.37 -2.02
C SER A 36 4.39 12.13 -2.41
N LEU A 37 4.15 11.93 -3.71
CA LEU A 37 3.42 10.77 -4.24
C LEU A 37 4.16 9.46 -3.97
N ARG A 38 5.48 9.42 -4.19
CA ARG A 38 6.33 8.27 -3.87
C ARG A 38 6.30 7.94 -2.37
N LYS A 39 6.34 8.96 -1.49
CA LYS A 39 6.21 8.77 -0.03
C LYS A 39 4.85 8.16 0.33
N ARG A 40 3.77 8.64 -0.27
CA ARG A 40 2.40 8.13 -0.05
C ARG A 40 2.25 6.67 -0.52
N LEU A 41 2.83 6.33 -1.67
CA LEU A 41 2.86 4.95 -2.17
C LEU A 41 3.59 4.01 -1.18
N ARG A 42 4.79 4.38 -0.72
CA ARG A 42 5.55 3.60 0.27
C ARG A 42 4.80 3.42 1.59
N ARG A 43 4.09 4.44 2.08
CA ARG A 43 3.24 4.34 3.29
C ARG A 43 2.11 3.32 3.11
N THR A 44 1.45 3.35 1.95
CA THR A 44 0.35 2.43 1.61
C THR A 44 0.85 0.98 1.52
N GLN A 45 1.99 0.77 0.85
CA GLN A 45 2.64 -0.55 0.78
C GLN A 45 3.03 -1.08 2.16
N ARG A 46 3.61 -0.23 3.03
CA ARG A 46 3.93 -0.61 4.41
C ARG A 46 2.69 -1.01 5.20
N LYS A 47 1.58 -0.25 5.09
CA LYS A 47 0.31 -0.58 5.75
C LYS A 47 -0.23 -1.94 5.26
N ARG A 48 -0.17 -2.21 3.96
CA ARG A 48 -0.57 -3.51 3.38
C ARG A 48 0.28 -4.65 3.93
N ARG A 49 1.61 -4.48 4.00
CA ARG A 49 2.54 -5.48 4.58
C ARG A 49 2.24 -5.72 6.06
N ALA A 50 2.03 -4.68 6.86
CA ALA A 50 1.70 -4.81 8.27
C ALA A 50 0.39 -5.58 8.50
N ILE A 51 -0.64 -5.31 7.70
CA ILE A 51 -1.91 -6.06 7.76
C ILE A 51 -1.69 -7.52 7.36
N ALA A 52 -0.92 -7.78 6.30
CA ALA A 52 -0.60 -9.15 5.88
C ALA A 52 0.18 -9.92 6.95
N LEU A 53 1.18 -9.29 7.59
CA LEU A 53 1.92 -9.87 8.71
C LEU A 53 1.01 -10.13 9.91
N ARG A 54 0.13 -9.18 10.27
CA ARG A 54 -0.84 -9.39 11.35
C ARG A 54 -1.77 -10.56 11.05
N LYS A 55 -2.24 -10.70 9.81
CA LYS A 55 -3.06 -11.85 9.38
C LYS A 55 -2.27 -13.15 9.45
N LYS A 56 -1.03 -13.19 8.98
CA LYS A 56 -0.14 -14.35 9.08
C LYS A 56 0.08 -14.76 10.54
N ASN A 57 0.40 -13.80 11.40
CA ASN A 57 0.66 -14.05 12.82
C ASN A 57 -0.63 -14.45 13.58
N ALA A 58 -1.78 -13.89 13.20
CA ALA A 58 -3.06 -14.33 13.75
C ALA A 58 -3.42 -15.75 13.31
N ALA A 59 -3.15 -16.11 12.05
CA ALA A 59 -3.31 -17.47 11.54
C ALA A 59 -2.37 -18.44 12.28
N SER A 60 -1.09 -18.07 12.45
CA SER A 60 -0.13 -18.92 13.17
C SER A 60 -0.48 -19.08 14.66
N ARG A 61 -1.09 -18.07 15.30
CA ARG A 61 -1.60 -18.19 16.67
C ARG A 61 -2.84 -19.08 16.78
N LYS A 62 -3.68 -19.13 15.74
CA LYS A 62 -4.83 -20.04 15.70
C LYS A 62 -4.44 -21.50 15.43
N THR A 63 -3.33 -21.72 14.72
CA THR A 63 -2.77 -23.07 14.51
C THR A 63 -1.81 -23.50 15.62
N ALA A 64 -1.38 -22.58 16.49
CA ALA A 64 -0.63 -22.88 17.71
C ALA A 64 -1.57 -22.99 18.94
N ALA A 65 -2.75 -23.59 18.75
CA ALA A 65 -3.42 -24.19 19.90
C ALA A 65 -2.48 -25.26 20.45
N PRO A 66 -2.20 -25.29 21.76
CA PRO A 66 -1.26 -26.24 22.32
C PRO A 66 -1.77 -27.64 21.99
N ALA A 67 -0.88 -28.51 21.54
CA ALA A 67 -1.11 -29.95 21.64
C ALA A 67 -1.41 -30.22 23.12
N ALA A 68 -2.70 -30.34 23.44
CA ALA A 68 -3.20 -30.62 24.76
C ALA A 68 -3.10 -32.13 24.95
N LYS A 69 -2.21 -32.51 25.88
CA LYS A 69 -2.03 -33.81 26.54
C LYS A 69 -1.74 -35.02 25.64
#